data_AF-A0A843S5U1-F1
#
_entry.id   AF-A0A843S5U1-F1
#
_cell.length_a   1.000
_cell.length_b   1.000
_cell.length_c   1.000
_cell.angle_alpha   90.00
_cell.angle_beta   90.00
_cell.angle_gamma   90.00
#
_symmetry.space_group_name_H-M   'P 1'
#
loop_
_entity.id
_entity.type
_entity.pdbx_description
1 polymer ?
#
loop_
_entity_poly.entity_id
_entity_poly.type
_entity_poly.pdbx_seq_one_letter_code
_entity_poly.pdbx_strand_id
1 'polypeptide(L)'
;MAIKVGIEKGKLFGPRIYFVGPALGFEDTTISTGVRNEAEVRKLIAHAASFGVDGIKIQLPNLPAELLRVVVEDAHKRGLPVGIHVADDPTVMTAREAVEIGVDLLIHAGGMAFSMIQDQGRRKRFLEEQLPIREGGGDPWYLVTPA
;
A
#
# COMPACT_ATOMS: atom_id res chain seq x y z
N MET A 1 -4.07 16.22 -10.19
CA MET A 1 -5.35 15.97 -10.86
C MET A 1 -5.44 16.45 -12.32
N ALA A 2 -4.69 17.50 -12.74
CA ALA A 2 -4.78 18.05 -14.09
C ALA A 2 -4.57 17.02 -15.21
N ILE A 3 -3.66 16.06 -15.04
CA ILE A 3 -3.40 14.99 -16.03
C ILE A 3 -4.64 14.10 -16.22
N LYS A 4 -5.20 13.55 -15.12
CA LYS A 4 -6.44 12.73 -15.15
C LYS A 4 -7.57 13.48 -15.85
N VAL A 5 -7.86 14.72 -15.43
CA VAL A 5 -8.93 15.54 -15.98
C VAL A 5 -8.69 15.88 -17.46
N GLY A 6 -7.44 16.12 -17.85
CA GLY A 6 -7.08 16.37 -19.25
C GLY A 6 -7.33 15.15 -20.13
N ILE A 7 -6.99 13.96 -19.66
CA ILE A 7 -7.26 12.70 -20.36
C ILE A 7 -8.76 12.43 -20.46
N GLU A 8 -9.49 12.55 -19.35
CA GLU A 8 -10.95 12.32 -19.31
C GLU A 8 -11.73 13.26 -20.24
N LYS A 9 -11.24 14.49 -20.43
CA LYS A 9 -11.84 15.48 -21.34
C LYS A 9 -11.36 15.38 -22.79
N GLY A 10 -10.54 14.37 -23.12
CA GLY A 10 -9.95 14.21 -24.45
C GLY A 10 -8.97 15.34 -24.84
N LYS A 11 -8.46 16.09 -23.86
CA LYS A 11 -7.48 17.19 -24.07
C LYS A 11 -6.04 16.71 -24.03
N LEU A 12 -5.78 15.56 -23.41
CA LEU A 12 -4.48 14.90 -23.34
C LEU A 12 -4.63 13.44 -23.78
N PHE A 13 -3.66 12.92 -24.53
CA PHE A 13 -3.60 11.50 -24.88
C PHE A 13 -3.02 10.70 -23.71
N GLY A 14 -3.69 9.60 -23.32
CA GLY A 14 -3.22 8.72 -22.25
C GLY A 14 -4.28 7.70 -21.82
N PRO A 15 -3.91 6.73 -20.96
CA PRO A 15 -4.86 5.78 -20.41
C PRO A 15 -5.82 6.46 -19.45
N ARG A 16 -7.02 5.89 -19.25
CA ARG A 16 -7.90 6.29 -18.15
C ARG A 16 -7.16 6.12 -16.82
N ILE A 17 -7.13 7.17 -16.00
CA ILE A 17 -6.40 7.17 -14.73
C ILE A 17 -7.38 7.07 -13.56
N TYR A 18 -7.11 6.13 -12.66
CA TYR A 18 -7.63 6.11 -11.30
C TYR A 18 -6.49 6.52 -10.36
N PHE A 19 -6.73 7.52 -9.52
CA PHE A 19 -5.71 8.22 -8.76
C PHE A 19 -6.02 8.18 -7.27
N VAL A 20 -5.05 7.76 -6.45
CA VAL A 20 -5.22 7.55 -5.00
C VAL A 20 -4.65 8.68 -4.14
N GLY A 21 -4.04 9.72 -4.75
CA GLY A 21 -3.37 10.77 -3.97
C GLY A 21 -2.03 10.33 -3.38
N PRO A 22 -1.46 11.16 -2.49
CA PRO A 22 -0.41 10.73 -1.58
C PRO A 22 -0.89 9.54 -0.74
N ALA A 23 0.00 8.59 -0.46
CA ALA A 23 -0.35 7.48 0.39
C ALA A 23 -0.54 7.92 1.85
N LEU A 24 -1.19 7.10 2.66
CA LEU A 24 -1.24 7.24 4.11
C LEU A 24 -0.18 6.32 4.71
N GLY A 25 0.58 6.82 5.67
CA GLY A 25 1.55 6.03 6.42
C GLY A 25 1.49 6.38 7.90
N PHE A 26 2.28 5.67 8.71
CA PHE A 26 2.49 6.16 10.06
C PHE A 26 3.24 7.50 9.97
N GLU A 27 4.35 7.59 9.24
CA GLU A 27 5.18 8.80 9.16
C GLU A 27 4.96 9.61 7.88
N ASP A 28 5.24 10.91 7.95
CA ASP A 28 5.35 11.76 6.77
C ASP A 28 6.59 11.35 5.98
N THR A 29 6.41 11.15 4.68
CA THR A 29 7.51 10.91 3.74
C THR A 29 7.31 11.76 2.48
N THR A 30 8.20 11.64 1.51
CA THR A 30 8.02 12.28 0.20
C THR A 30 6.80 11.75 -0.57
N ILE A 31 6.26 10.59 -0.18
CA ILE A 31 5.17 9.90 -0.89
C ILE A 31 3.98 9.54 0.02
N SER A 32 4.08 9.79 1.33
CA SER A 32 3.03 9.50 2.30
C SER A 32 2.77 10.66 3.28
N THR A 33 1.53 10.78 3.71
CA THR A 33 1.12 11.63 4.83
C THR A 33 0.95 10.76 6.07
N GLY A 34 1.62 11.15 7.14
CA GLY A 34 1.63 10.48 8.44
C GLY A 34 0.36 10.74 9.23
N VAL A 35 -0.11 9.72 9.95
CA VAL A 35 -1.21 9.84 10.92
C VAL A 35 -0.87 9.07 12.20
N ARG A 36 -1.32 9.60 13.33
CA ARG A 36 -1.01 9.11 14.69
C ARG A 36 -2.25 8.67 15.46
N ASN A 37 -3.42 9.10 15.03
CA ASN A 37 -4.69 8.83 15.73
C ASN A 37 -5.88 8.81 14.77
N GLU A 38 -7.01 8.31 15.27
CA GLU A 38 -8.26 8.20 14.51
C GLU A 38 -8.76 9.54 13.94
N ALA A 39 -8.65 10.63 14.69
CA ALA A 39 -9.13 11.94 14.25
C ALA A 39 -8.36 12.43 13.01
N GLU A 40 -7.04 12.23 13.00
CA GLU A 40 -6.19 12.52 11.85
C GLU A 40 -6.52 11.63 10.65
N VAL A 41 -6.75 10.32 10.86
CA VAL A 41 -7.18 9.40 9.81
C VAL A 41 -8.45 9.90 9.14
N ARG A 42 -9.51 10.18 9.91
CA ARG A 42 -10.80 10.64 9.38
C ARG A 42 -10.68 11.97 8.66
N LYS A 43 -9.90 12.91 9.20
CA LYS A 43 -9.64 14.21 8.57
C LYS A 43 -8.95 14.04 7.22
N LEU A 44 -7.93 13.16 7.15
CA LEU A 44 -7.16 12.94 5.95
C LEU A 44 -7.97 12.21 4.87
N ILE A 45 -8.78 11.23 5.23
CA ILE A 45 -9.69 10.54 4.29
C ILE A 45 -10.76 11.51 3.77
N ALA A 46 -11.36 12.32 4.65
CA ALA A 46 -12.31 13.35 4.23
C ALA A 46 -11.68 14.36 3.27
N HIS A 47 -10.45 14.78 3.56
CA HIS A 47 -9.66 15.66 2.70
C HIS A 47 -9.40 15.00 1.35
N ALA A 48 -8.84 13.79 1.32
CA ALA A 48 -8.57 13.06 0.08
C ALA A 48 -9.83 12.88 -0.78
N ALA A 49 -10.96 12.49 -0.16
CA ALA A 49 -12.24 12.36 -0.84
C ALA A 49 -12.70 13.69 -1.47
N SER A 50 -12.47 14.83 -0.80
CA SER A 50 -12.80 16.16 -1.35
C SER A 50 -11.97 16.53 -2.60
N PHE A 51 -10.80 15.93 -2.79
CA PHE A 51 -9.99 16.09 -4.01
C PHE A 51 -10.40 15.14 -5.14
N GLY A 52 -11.37 14.24 -4.92
CA GLY A 52 -11.84 13.29 -5.93
C GLY A 52 -10.84 12.18 -6.23
N VAL A 53 -10.15 11.67 -5.20
CA VAL A 53 -9.39 10.41 -5.33
C VAL A 53 -10.34 9.24 -5.60
N ASP A 54 -9.82 8.22 -6.28
CA ASP A 54 -10.57 7.00 -6.63
C ASP A 54 -10.31 5.84 -5.65
N GLY A 55 -9.48 6.05 -4.62
CA GLY A 55 -9.13 5.06 -3.61
C GLY A 55 -8.09 5.59 -2.62
N ILE A 56 -7.75 4.78 -1.62
CA ILE A 56 -6.77 5.08 -0.58
C ILE A 56 -5.62 4.09 -0.65
N LYS A 57 -4.39 4.58 -0.56
CA LYS A 57 -3.17 3.76 -0.53
C LYS A 57 -2.50 3.86 0.83
N ILE A 58 -2.19 2.73 1.45
CA ILE A 58 -1.37 2.63 2.66
C ILE A 58 0.08 2.28 2.28
N GLN A 59 1.02 3.02 2.87
CA GLN A 59 2.47 2.95 2.65
C GLN A 59 3.19 2.45 3.90
N LEU A 60 4.41 1.94 3.71
CA LEU A 60 5.33 1.59 4.78
C LEU A 60 5.96 2.85 5.43
N PRO A 61 6.23 2.84 6.75
CA PRO A 61 5.78 1.83 7.71
C PRO A 61 4.24 1.87 7.84
N ASN A 62 3.65 0.68 7.83
CA ASN A 62 2.20 0.51 7.84
C ASN A 62 1.60 1.08 9.13
N LEU A 63 0.31 1.40 9.09
CA LEU A 63 -0.43 1.80 10.27
C LEU A 63 -0.61 0.62 11.25
N PRO A 64 -0.65 0.89 12.56
CA PRO A 64 -1.18 -0.06 13.53
C PRO A 64 -2.58 -0.57 13.15
N ALA A 65 -2.93 -1.77 13.58
CA ALA A 65 -4.15 -2.46 13.16
C ALA A 65 -5.42 -1.65 13.48
N GLU A 66 -5.45 -0.98 14.63
CA GLU A 66 -6.54 -0.11 15.06
C GLU A 66 -6.75 1.08 14.11
N LEU A 67 -5.67 1.72 13.67
CA LEU A 67 -5.78 2.84 12.73
C LEU A 67 -6.13 2.37 11.32
N LEU A 68 -5.62 1.20 10.90
CA LEU A 68 -5.99 0.64 9.61
C LEU A 68 -7.48 0.28 9.53
N ARG A 69 -8.08 -0.24 10.61
CA ARG A 69 -9.53 -0.49 10.67
C ARG A 69 -10.31 0.81 10.48
N VAL A 70 -9.90 1.90 11.14
CA VAL A 70 -10.51 3.22 10.96
C VAL A 70 -10.39 3.68 9.51
N VAL A 71 -9.23 3.46 8.86
CA VAL A 71 -9.06 3.79 7.44
C VAL A 71 -10.08 3.04 6.60
N VAL A 72 -10.13 1.71 6.72
CA VAL A 72 -11.01 0.85 5.92
C VAL A 72 -12.47 1.26 6.12
N GLU A 73 -12.90 1.42 7.36
CA GLU A 73 -14.28 1.83 7.67
C GLU A 73 -14.65 3.21 7.09
N ASP A 74 -13.79 4.22 7.25
CA ASP A 74 -14.10 5.58 6.77
C ASP A 74 -14.02 5.67 5.23
N ALA A 75 -13.05 4.98 4.61
CA ALA A 75 -12.91 4.91 3.17
C ALA A 75 -14.10 4.17 2.52
N HIS A 76 -14.49 3.00 3.05
CA HIS A 76 -15.62 2.22 2.56
C HIS A 76 -16.95 2.96 2.69
N LYS A 77 -17.18 3.71 3.78
CA LYS A 77 -18.35 4.60 3.91
C LYS A 77 -18.46 5.64 2.80
N ARG A 78 -17.34 5.96 2.15
CA ARG A 78 -17.23 6.92 1.03
C ARG A 78 -17.16 6.23 -0.34
N GLY A 79 -17.25 4.90 -0.38
CA GLY A 79 -17.11 4.12 -1.61
C GLY A 79 -15.67 4.09 -2.17
N LEU A 80 -14.67 4.34 -1.32
CA LEU A 80 -13.27 4.34 -1.73
C LEU A 80 -12.61 3.00 -1.37
N PRO A 81 -12.07 2.24 -2.36
CA PRO A 81 -11.30 1.04 -2.08
C PRO A 81 -9.95 1.37 -1.41
N VAL A 82 -9.44 0.46 -0.59
CA VAL A 82 -8.19 0.58 0.15
C VAL A 82 -7.17 -0.42 -0.35
N GLY A 83 -5.97 0.04 -0.70
CA GLY A 83 -4.83 -0.81 -1.04
C GLY A 83 -3.67 -0.64 -0.07
N ILE A 84 -2.98 -1.72 0.30
CA ILE A 84 -1.86 -1.70 1.26
C ILE A 84 -0.55 -2.19 0.65
N HIS A 85 0.57 -1.65 1.11
CA HIS A 85 1.89 -2.15 0.79
C HIS A 85 2.16 -3.41 1.63
N VAL A 86 2.45 -4.54 0.96
CA VAL A 86 2.79 -5.81 1.62
C VAL A 86 4.27 -6.11 1.40
N ALA A 87 5.03 -6.24 2.48
CA ALA A 87 6.45 -6.58 2.47
C ALA A 87 6.76 -7.76 3.40
N ASP A 88 7.92 -8.39 3.20
CA ASP A 88 8.48 -9.43 4.07
C ASP A 88 9.18 -8.80 5.28
N ASP A 89 8.42 -8.10 6.13
CA ASP A 89 8.94 -7.42 7.31
C ASP A 89 8.12 -7.85 8.55
N PRO A 90 8.75 -8.42 9.60
CA PRO A 90 8.03 -8.88 10.79
C PRO A 90 7.48 -7.75 11.65
N THR A 91 7.90 -6.51 11.41
CA THR A 91 7.46 -5.32 12.14
C THR A 91 6.24 -4.67 11.51
N VAL A 92 5.82 -5.14 10.33
CA VAL A 92 4.65 -4.60 9.61
C VAL A 92 3.56 -5.65 9.51
N MET A 93 2.34 -5.16 9.30
CA MET A 93 1.17 -6.01 9.14
C MET A 93 1.32 -6.96 7.95
N THR A 94 1.00 -8.23 8.17
CA THR A 94 1.00 -9.27 7.14
C THR A 94 -0.15 -9.08 6.13
N ALA A 95 -0.01 -9.67 4.93
CA ALA A 95 -1.11 -9.73 3.96
C ALA A 95 -2.39 -10.33 4.54
N ARG A 96 -2.26 -11.39 5.35
CA ARG A 96 -3.40 -12.07 6.00
C ARG A 96 -4.16 -11.13 6.92
N GLU A 97 -3.45 -10.44 7.81
CA GLU A 97 -4.04 -9.47 8.74
C GLU A 97 -4.71 -8.31 8.00
N ALA A 98 -4.10 -7.81 6.92
CA ALA A 98 -4.69 -6.76 6.11
C ALA A 98 -6.00 -7.18 5.45
N VAL A 99 -6.07 -8.40 4.89
CA VAL A 99 -7.31 -8.97 4.33
C VAL A 99 -8.36 -9.15 5.42
N GLU A 100 -7.98 -9.65 6.60
CA GLU A 100 -8.91 -9.80 7.74
C GLU A 100 -9.47 -8.47 8.24
N ILE A 101 -8.73 -7.37 8.06
CA ILE A 101 -9.20 -6.00 8.37
C ILE A 101 -10.13 -5.44 7.27
N GLY A 102 -10.16 -6.04 6.07
CA GLY A 102 -11.02 -5.62 4.96
C GLY A 102 -10.32 -4.75 3.91
N VAL A 103 -9.00 -4.84 3.80
CA VAL A 103 -8.27 -4.20 2.69
C VAL A 103 -8.63 -4.86 1.35
N ASP A 104 -8.88 -4.04 0.32
CA ASP A 104 -9.34 -4.49 -1.00
C ASP A 104 -8.19 -4.93 -1.93
N LEU A 105 -7.00 -4.33 -1.78
CA LEU A 105 -5.86 -4.56 -2.67
C LEU A 105 -4.54 -4.78 -1.91
N LEU A 106 -3.89 -5.92 -2.17
CA LEU A 106 -2.54 -6.21 -1.70
C LEU A 106 -1.51 -5.81 -2.77
N ILE A 107 -0.58 -4.92 -2.44
CA ILE A 107 0.36 -4.33 -3.39
C ILE A 107 1.79 -4.84 -3.11
N HIS A 108 2.57 -5.06 -4.17
CA HIS A 108 3.91 -5.68 -4.21
C HIS A 108 3.94 -7.19 -3.90
N ALA A 109 3.00 -7.69 -3.09
CA ALA A 109 2.81 -9.11 -2.82
C ALA A 109 4.04 -9.88 -2.27
N GLY A 110 5.13 -9.19 -1.88
CA GLY A 110 6.32 -9.82 -1.31
C GLY A 110 5.99 -10.63 -0.06
N GLY A 111 5.31 -9.99 0.89
CA GLY A 111 4.83 -10.61 2.14
C GLY A 111 3.72 -11.65 2.02
N MET A 112 3.31 -12.08 0.83
CA MET A 112 2.26 -13.10 0.70
C MET A 112 2.72 -14.46 1.22
N ALA A 113 3.88 -14.96 0.79
CA ALA A 113 4.41 -16.24 1.27
C ALA A 113 4.66 -16.20 2.78
N PHE A 114 5.24 -15.10 3.27
CA PHE A 114 5.44 -14.83 4.70
C PHE A 114 4.12 -14.92 5.49
N SER A 115 3.03 -14.36 4.97
CA SER A 115 1.73 -14.37 5.65
C SER A 115 1.10 -15.77 5.83
N MET A 116 1.51 -16.75 5.01
CA MET A 116 1.00 -18.12 5.06
C MET A 116 1.68 -18.97 6.14
N ILE A 117 2.85 -18.57 6.62
CA ILE A 117 3.55 -19.26 7.70
C ILE A 117 2.85 -18.90 9.00
N GLN A 118 2.12 -19.81 9.66
CA GLN A 118 1.35 -19.45 10.86
C GLN A 118 2.20 -19.45 12.14
N ASP A 119 3.23 -20.29 12.18
CA ASP A 119 4.13 -20.41 13.31
C ASP A 119 5.14 -19.24 13.35
N GLN A 120 5.16 -18.50 14.47
CA GLN A 120 6.02 -17.32 14.61
C GLN A 120 7.51 -17.67 14.60
N GLY A 121 7.91 -18.82 15.14
CA GLY A 121 9.29 -19.28 15.11
C GLY A 121 9.75 -19.59 13.68
N ARG A 122 8.88 -20.20 12.88
CA ARG A 122 9.11 -20.47 11.45
C ARG A 122 9.08 -19.19 10.61
N ARG A 123 8.26 -18.19 10.96
CA ARG A 123 8.31 -16.86 10.31
C ARG A 123 9.65 -16.18 10.54
N LYS A 124 10.10 -16.14 11.81
CA LYS A 124 11.41 -15.58 12.16
C LYS A 124 12.53 -16.30 11.40
N ARG A 125 12.49 -17.64 11.40
CA ARG A 125 13.43 -18.46 10.66
C ARG A 125 13.39 -18.18 9.14
N PHE A 126 12.20 -18.05 8.54
CA PHE A 126 12.05 -17.72 7.11
C PHE A 126 12.71 -16.38 6.74
N LEU A 127 12.61 -15.38 7.64
CA LEU A 127 13.26 -14.09 7.46
C LEU A 127 14.78 -14.15 7.67
N GLU A 128 15.26 -15.02 8.57
CA GLU A 128 16.70 -15.21 8.83
C GLU A 128 17.39 -16.06 7.76
N GLU A 129 16.67 -17.05 7.21
CA GLU A 129 17.18 -18.02 6.24
C GLU A 129 17.03 -17.58 4.79
N GLN A 130 16.64 -16.32 4.52
CA GLN A 130 16.21 -15.85 3.20
C GLN A 130 16.93 -16.61 2.07
N LEU A 131 16.15 -17.33 1.24
CA LEU A 131 16.61 -17.72 -0.09
C LEU A 131 17.28 -16.50 -0.68
N PRO A 132 18.51 -16.59 -1.23
CA PRO A 132 19.28 -15.42 -1.63
C PRO A 132 18.39 -14.53 -2.50
N ILE A 133 17.80 -13.51 -1.88
CA ILE A 133 17.21 -12.40 -2.58
C ILE A 133 18.45 -11.70 -3.05
N ARG A 134 18.91 -12.14 -4.23
CA ARG A 134 19.74 -11.34 -5.10
C ARG A 134 19.01 -10.01 -5.06
N GLU A 135 19.59 -9.03 -4.37
CA GLU A 135 19.06 -7.68 -4.35
C GLU A 135 18.64 -7.42 -5.79
N GLY A 136 17.37 -7.14 -6.01
CA GLY A 136 16.87 -6.64 -7.29
C GLY A 136 17.42 -5.24 -7.49
N GLY A 137 18.74 -5.07 -7.33
CA GLY A 137 19.50 -3.92 -7.71
C GLY A 137 19.39 -3.80 -9.21
N GLY A 138 18.47 -2.93 -9.61
CA GLY A 138 18.62 -2.03 -10.74
C GLY A 138 18.53 -2.60 -12.14
N ASP A 139 18.96 -3.83 -12.40
CA ASP A 139 19.18 -4.27 -13.76
C ASP A 139 18.07 -5.23 -14.20
N PRO A 140 17.31 -4.87 -15.26
CA PRO A 140 16.39 -5.80 -15.87
C PRO A 140 17.12 -7.09 -16.27
N TRP A 141 16.49 -8.22 -15.98
CA TRP A 141 16.95 -9.57 -16.33
C TRP A 141 17.29 -9.77 -17.82
N TYR A 142 16.90 -8.85 -18.70
CA TYR A 142 17.21 -8.82 -20.12
C TYR A 142 18.50 -8.06 -20.50
N LEU A 143 19.26 -7.50 -19.55
CA LEU A 143 20.53 -6.79 -19.80
C LEU A 143 21.79 -7.61 -19.45
N VAL A 144 21.64 -8.84 -18.95
CA VAL A 144 22.77 -9.65 -18.43
C VAL A 144 22.92 -11.03 -19.09
N THR A 145 22.46 -11.21 -20.33
CA THR A 145 22.94 -12.33 -21.16
C THR A 145 24.34 -12.01 -21.71
N PRO A 146 25.40 -12.76 -21.36
CA PRO A 146 26.65 -12.70 -22.09
C PRO A 146 26.44 -13.37 -23.46
N ALA A 147 26.98 -12.75 -24.51
CA ALA A 147 27.26 -13.41 -25.78
C ALA A 147 28.36 -14.46 -25.62
#